data_AF-A0A1G9FUT1-F1
#
_entry.id   AF-A0A1G9FUT1-F1
#
_cell.length_a   1.000
_cell.length_b   1.000
_cell.length_c   1.000
_cell.angle_alpha   90.00
_cell.angle_beta   90.00
_cell.angle_gamma   90.00
#
_symmetry.space_group_name_H-M   'P 1'
#
loop_
_entity.id
_entity.type
_entity.pdbx_description
1 polymer ?
#
loop_
_entity_poly.entity_id
_entity_poly.type
_entity_poly.pdbx_seq_one_letter_code
_entity_poly.pdbx_strand_id
1 'polypeptide(L)'
;MNKDWKYYLGIILISYSFLPFLVFAMLPFIDVDIAKSGTFAVIFLATGEVAFLSAAALLGKEFILLMKTRFMSIFKKTPSLKRISRTRHRIGVGLMIASLLPYYYVLFSEIFFLPLDHGILTGALILSELLFMTSMLTLGSQFWDRLKHLFDWPGAE
;
A
#
# COMPACT_ATOMS: atom_id res chain seq x y z
N MET A 1 -10.32 17.25 -8.93
CA MET A 1 -9.49 16.80 -10.07
C MET A 1 -10.07 17.25 -11.40
N ASN A 2 -9.25 17.83 -12.29
CA ASN A 2 -9.56 17.83 -13.72
C ASN A 2 -9.50 16.40 -14.25
N LYS A 3 -10.42 16.03 -15.14
CA LYS A 3 -10.51 14.69 -15.73
C LYS A 3 -9.46 14.53 -16.84
N ASP A 4 -8.18 14.61 -16.47
CA ASP A 4 -7.07 14.48 -17.40
C ASP A 4 -6.63 13.01 -17.53
N TRP A 5 -5.70 12.69 -18.44
CA TRP A 5 -5.20 11.32 -18.62
C TRP A 5 -4.67 10.68 -17.32
N LYS A 6 -4.05 11.48 -16.43
CA LYS A 6 -3.56 11.04 -15.11
C LYS A 6 -4.68 10.55 -14.21
N TYR A 7 -5.85 11.21 -14.28
CA TYR A 7 -7.05 10.83 -13.54
C TYR A 7 -7.54 9.45 -13.98
N TYR A 8 -7.73 9.27 -15.30
CA TYR A 8 -8.23 8.01 -15.84
C TYR A 8 -7.24 6.86 -15.63
N LEU A 9 -5.95 7.09 -15.87
CA LEU A 9 -4.90 6.10 -15.62
C LEU A 9 -4.85 5.70 -14.15
N GLY A 10 -4.90 6.68 -13.24
CA GLY A 10 -4.94 6.42 -11.80
C GLY A 10 -6.16 5.59 -11.39
N ILE A 11 -7.33 5.82 -11.98
CA ILE A 11 -8.53 5.00 -11.74
C ILE A 11 -8.36 3.57 -12.26
N ILE A 12 -7.79 3.38 -13.44
CA ILE A 12 -7.55 2.04 -13.98
C ILE A 12 -6.59 1.26 -13.08
N LEU A 13 -5.50 1.91 -12.65
CA LEU A 13 -4.50 1.30 -11.78
C LEU A 13 -5.06 0.94 -10.40
N ILE A 14 -5.87 1.81 -9.80
CA ILE A 14 -6.51 1.47 -8.51
C ILE A 14 -7.55 0.35 -8.68
N SER A 15 -8.29 0.32 -9.78
CA SER A 15 -9.21 -0.80 -10.06
C SER A 15 -8.42 -2.11 -10.24
N TYR A 16 -7.30 -2.07 -10.96
CA TYR A 16 -6.42 -3.21 -11.13
C TYR A 16 -5.81 -3.70 -9.81
N SER A 17 -5.43 -2.80 -8.89
CA SER A 17 -4.83 -3.22 -7.61
C SER A 17 -5.76 -4.06 -6.74
N PHE A 18 -7.07 -4.05 -6.97
CA PHE A 18 -8.02 -4.92 -6.28
C PHE A 18 -8.18 -6.31 -6.94
N LEU A 19 -7.78 -6.45 -8.21
CA LEU A 19 -7.91 -7.69 -8.98
C LEU A 19 -7.11 -8.86 -8.38
N PRO A 20 -5.87 -8.68 -7.86
CA PRO A 20 -5.13 -9.72 -7.15
C PRO A 20 -5.91 -10.39 -6.02
N PHE A 21 -6.67 -9.62 -5.23
CA PHE A 21 -7.47 -10.18 -4.14
C PHE A 21 -8.59 -11.09 -4.65
N LEU A 22 -9.21 -10.75 -5.78
CA LEU A 22 -10.24 -11.59 -6.41
C LEU A 22 -9.63 -12.87 -6.98
N VAL A 23 -8.47 -12.78 -7.63
CA VAL A 23 -7.74 -13.95 -8.13
C VAL A 23 -7.39 -14.87 -6.97
N PHE A 24 -6.83 -14.32 -5.89
CA PHE A 24 -6.44 -15.10 -4.72
C PHE A 24 -7.64 -15.76 -4.03
N ALA A 25 -8.78 -15.06 -3.92
CA ALA A 25 -10.02 -15.63 -3.39
C ALA A 25 -10.58 -16.75 -4.29
N MET A 26 -10.30 -16.73 -5.59
CA MET A 26 -10.71 -17.76 -6.54
C MET A 26 -9.75 -18.95 -6.61
N LEU A 27 -8.47 -18.80 -6.24
CA LEU A 27 -7.46 -19.86 -6.33
C LEU A 27 -7.89 -21.20 -5.70
N PRO A 28 -8.58 -21.27 -4.54
CA PRO A 28 -9.03 -22.54 -3.97
C PRO A 28 -10.11 -23.26 -4.81
N PHE A 29 -10.79 -22.55 -5.70
CA PHE A 29 -11.87 -23.07 -6.53
C PHE A 29 -11.42 -23.45 -7.95
N ILE A 30 -10.17 -23.10 -8.31
CA ILE A 30 -9.58 -23.44 -9.60
C ILE A 30 -8.55 -24.52 -9.32
N ASP A 31 -8.65 -25.66 -10.00
CA ASP A 31 -7.75 -26.81 -9.83
C ASP A 31 -6.39 -26.52 -10.49
N VAL A 32 -5.68 -25.53 -9.94
CA VAL A 32 -4.35 -25.09 -10.39
C VAL A 32 -3.31 -25.74 -9.48
N ASP A 33 -2.28 -26.28 -10.09
CA ASP A 33 -1.09 -26.77 -9.41
C ASP A 33 -0.55 -25.75 -8.37
N ILE A 34 -0.19 -26.23 -7.18
CA ILE A 34 0.17 -25.41 -6.01
C ILE A 34 1.38 -24.53 -6.33
N ALA A 35 2.37 -25.06 -7.04
CA ALA A 35 3.56 -24.30 -7.43
C ALA A 35 3.22 -23.14 -8.40
N LYS A 36 2.29 -23.36 -9.32
CA LYS A 36 1.81 -22.33 -10.24
C LYS A 36 0.96 -21.29 -9.51
N SER A 37 0.11 -21.73 -8.58
CA SER A 37 -0.72 -20.89 -7.73
C SER A 37 0.13 -19.90 -6.91
N GLY A 38 1.22 -20.38 -6.29
CA GLY A 38 2.17 -19.54 -5.57
C GLY A 38 2.85 -18.49 -6.47
N THR A 39 3.26 -18.88 -7.68
CA THR A 39 3.87 -17.96 -8.64
C THR A 39 2.90 -16.86 -9.07
N PHE A 40 1.65 -17.22 -9.38
CA PHE A 40 0.62 -16.24 -9.73
C PHE A 40 0.32 -15.30 -8.57
N ALA A 41 0.23 -15.83 -7.34
CA ALA A 41 -0.01 -15.01 -6.15
C ALA A 41 1.06 -13.94 -5.98
N VAL A 42 2.34 -14.31 -6.08
CA VAL A 42 3.45 -13.35 -5.95
C VAL A 42 3.42 -12.28 -7.04
N ILE A 43 3.24 -12.69 -8.29
CA ILE A 43 3.21 -11.74 -9.42
C ILE A 43 2.06 -10.76 -9.28
N PHE A 44 0.83 -11.26 -9.06
CA PHE A 44 -0.35 -10.41 -8.94
C PHE A 44 -0.28 -9.50 -7.72
N LEU A 45 0.21 -9.99 -6.58
CA LEU A 45 0.39 -9.16 -5.39
C LEU A 45 1.38 -8.02 -5.67
N ALA A 46 2.55 -8.34 -6.23
CA ALA A 46 3.58 -7.36 -6.54
C ALA A 46 3.11 -6.31 -7.56
N THR A 47 2.47 -6.73 -8.66
CA THR A 47 1.94 -5.79 -9.66
C THR A 47 0.76 -4.97 -9.11
N GLY A 48 -0.05 -5.56 -8.23
CA GLY A 48 -1.14 -4.88 -7.53
C GLY A 48 -0.63 -3.76 -6.62
N GLU A 49 0.38 -4.02 -5.81
CA GLU A 49 1.03 -3.03 -4.95
C GLU A 49 1.64 -1.89 -5.79
N VAL A 50 2.38 -2.22 -6.85
CA VAL A 50 2.96 -1.22 -7.76
C VAL A 50 1.88 -0.37 -8.42
N ALA A 51 0.77 -0.99 -8.84
CA ALA A 51 -0.36 -0.27 -9.42
C ALA A 51 -1.04 0.64 -8.39
N PHE A 52 -1.23 0.19 -7.15
CA PHE A 52 -1.77 1.00 -6.07
C PHE A 52 -0.89 2.22 -5.78
N LEU A 53 0.42 2.02 -5.64
CA LEU A 53 1.38 3.11 -5.40
C LEU A 53 1.40 4.10 -6.56
N SER A 54 1.36 3.59 -7.81
CA SER A 54 1.31 4.42 -9.01
C SER A 54 0.01 5.23 -9.08
N ALA A 55 -1.13 4.62 -8.77
CA ALA A 55 -2.42 5.30 -8.68
C ALA A 55 -2.39 6.39 -7.59
N ALA A 56 -1.84 6.07 -6.41
CA ALA A 56 -1.71 7.01 -5.32
C ALA A 56 -0.79 8.19 -5.69
N ALA A 57 0.27 7.96 -6.46
CA ALA A 57 1.15 9.01 -6.97
C ALA A 57 0.48 9.89 -8.03
N LEU A 58 -0.29 9.29 -8.96
CA LEU A 58 -0.99 9.99 -10.04
C LEU A 58 -2.19 10.81 -9.55
N LEU A 59 -3.02 10.23 -8.67
CA LEU A 59 -4.22 10.86 -8.11
C LEU A 59 -3.90 11.74 -6.89
N GLY A 60 -2.78 11.46 -6.22
CA GLY A 60 -2.20 12.28 -5.17
C GLY A 60 -3.12 12.52 -3.96
N LYS A 61 -3.21 13.80 -3.58
CA LYS A 61 -3.85 14.27 -2.34
C LYS A 61 -5.34 13.92 -2.25
N GLU A 62 -6.06 14.04 -3.38
CA GLU A 62 -7.50 13.82 -3.46
C GLU A 62 -7.84 12.35 -3.18
N PHE A 63 -7.03 11.42 -3.71
CA PHE A 63 -7.19 9.99 -3.48
C PHE A 63 -7.06 9.60 -2.01
N ILE A 64 -6.02 10.08 -1.32
CA ILE A 64 -5.83 9.79 0.11
C ILE A 64 -6.96 10.38 0.95
N LEU A 65 -7.46 11.57 0.59
CA LEU A 65 -8.60 12.18 1.27
C LEU A 65 -9.86 11.33 1.08
N LEU A 66 -10.09 10.82 -0.13
CA LEU A 66 -11.21 9.95 -0.44
C LEU A 66 -11.12 8.61 0.31
N MET A 67 -9.95 7.96 0.30
CA MET A 67 -9.71 6.74 1.09
C MET A 67 -9.95 6.96 2.58
N LYS A 68 -9.36 8.02 3.15
CA LYS A 68 -9.52 8.36 4.57
C LYS A 68 -10.98 8.63 4.91
N THR A 69 -11.72 9.31 4.02
CA THR A 69 -13.14 9.63 4.23
C THR A 69 -13.98 8.36 4.21
N ARG A 70 -13.78 7.47 3.23
CA ARG A 70 -14.47 6.17 3.20
C ARG A 70 -14.14 5.32 4.42
N PHE A 71 -12.87 5.23 4.78
CA PHE A 71 -12.44 4.48 5.97
C PHE A 71 -13.08 5.04 7.24
N MET A 72 -13.01 6.35 7.47
CA MET A 72 -13.61 6.99 8.65
C MET A 72 -15.14 6.93 8.65
N SER A 73 -15.78 6.89 7.47
CA SER A 73 -17.22 6.68 7.34
C SER A 73 -17.65 5.32 7.87
N ILE A 74 -16.84 4.27 7.71
CA ILE A 74 -17.10 2.95 8.31
C ILE A 74 -17.18 3.09 9.85
N PHE A 75 -16.33 3.93 10.44
CA PHE A 75 -16.32 4.23 11.87
C PHE A 75 -17.27 5.36 12.29
N LYS A 76 -18.14 5.86 11.37
CA LYS A 76 -19.05 7.00 11.59
C LYS A 76 -18.34 8.26 12.14
N LYS A 77 -17.07 8.46 11.78
CA LYS A 77 -16.27 9.64 12.19
C LYS A 77 -16.04 10.55 10.98
N THR A 78 -16.14 11.86 11.19
CA THR A 78 -15.70 12.83 10.18
C THR A 78 -14.18 13.02 10.27
N PRO A 79 -13.44 12.89 9.15
CA PRO A 79 -12.00 13.07 9.17
C PRO A 79 -11.66 14.53 9.51
N SER A 80 -10.87 14.74 10.56
CA SER A 80 -10.41 16.10 10.89
C SER A 80 -9.46 16.63 9.81
N LEU A 81 -9.74 17.86 9.36
CA LEU A 81 -8.94 18.66 8.42
C LEU A 81 -7.77 19.39 9.11
N LYS A 82 -7.60 19.22 10.43
CA LYS A 82 -6.52 19.88 11.20
C LYS A 82 -5.14 19.45 10.69
N ARG A 83 -4.21 20.43 10.69
CA ARG A 83 -2.79 20.24 10.35
C ARG A 83 -2.22 19.10 11.22
N ILE A 84 -1.49 18.18 10.60
CA ILE A 84 -0.98 16.98 11.26
C ILE A 84 0.05 17.39 12.33
N SER A 85 -0.12 16.90 13.56
CA SER A 85 0.83 17.16 14.64
C SER A 85 2.18 16.47 14.37
N ARG A 86 3.27 17.02 14.94
CA ARG A 86 4.62 16.43 14.79
C ARG A 86 4.66 14.97 15.25
N THR A 87 3.98 14.64 16.34
CA THR A 87 3.90 13.27 16.87
C THR A 87 3.22 12.33 15.89
N ARG A 88 2.06 12.71 15.34
CA ARG A 88 1.34 11.89 14.36
C ARG A 88 2.19 11.67 13.09
N HIS A 89 2.94 12.69 12.66
CA HIS A 89 3.85 12.55 11.54
C HIS A 89 4.97 11.54 11.82
N ARG A 90 5.65 11.63 12.97
CA ARG A 90 6.70 10.69 13.37
C ARG A 90 6.18 9.26 13.48
N ILE A 91 5.01 9.06 14.09
CA ILE A 91 4.37 7.76 14.16
C ILE A 91 4.08 7.22 12.76
N GLY A 92 3.50 8.03 11.89
CA GLY A 92 3.21 7.63 10.53
C GLY A 92 4.46 7.22 9.74
N VAL A 93 5.55 7.97 9.83
CA VAL A 93 6.83 7.62 9.18
C VAL A 93 7.40 6.35 9.79
N GLY A 94 7.39 6.23 11.12
CA GLY A 94 7.85 5.03 11.81
C GLY A 94 7.08 3.78 11.39
N LEU A 95 5.76 3.88 11.26
CA LEU A 95 4.90 2.79 10.76
C LEU A 95 5.21 2.43 9.30
N MET A 96 5.48 3.42 8.45
CA MET A 96 5.83 3.19 7.04
C MET A 96 7.19 2.49 6.90
N ILE A 97 8.16 2.83 7.74
CA ILE A 97 9.45 2.14 7.75
C ILE A 97 9.29 0.73 8.34
N ALA A 98 8.52 0.60 9.43
CA ALA A 98 8.25 -0.67 10.08
C ALA A 98 7.49 -1.66 9.16
N SER A 99 6.63 -1.17 8.26
CA SER A 99 5.93 -2.03 7.30
C SER A 99 6.86 -2.73 6.32
N LEU A 100 8.10 -2.27 6.14
CA LEU A 100 9.09 -2.94 5.29
C LEU A 100 9.76 -4.13 5.99
N LEU A 101 9.81 -4.15 7.32
CA LEU A 101 10.54 -5.17 8.08
C LEU A 101 10.03 -6.59 7.85
N PRO A 102 8.70 -6.87 7.80
CA PRO A 102 8.20 -8.20 7.53
C PRO A 102 8.62 -8.76 6.18
N TYR A 103 8.73 -7.93 5.13
CA TYR A 103 9.22 -8.37 3.82
C TYR A 103 10.66 -8.86 3.90
N TYR A 104 11.55 -8.10 4.56
CA TYR A 104 12.93 -8.52 4.75
C TYR A 104 13.05 -9.76 5.64
N TYR A 105 12.18 -9.89 6.65
CA TYR A 105 12.13 -11.07 7.49
C TYR A 105 11.78 -12.33 6.69
N VAL A 106 10.74 -12.27 5.85
CA VAL A 106 10.33 -13.39 4.99
C VAL A 106 11.42 -13.73 3.97
N LEU A 107 11.97 -12.71 3.30
CA LEU A 107 13.04 -12.90 2.32
C LEU A 107 14.29 -13.53 2.95
N PHE A 108 14.67 -13.08 4.15
CA PHE A 108 15.76 -13.67 4.92
C PHE A 108 15.46 -15.13 5.27
N SER A 109 14.27 -15.45 5.78
CA SER A 109 13.93 -16.82 6.15
C SER A 109 13.96 -17.79 4.96
N GLU A 110 13.51 -17.35 3.79
CA GLU A 110 13.51 -18.16 2.58
C GLU A 110 14.93 -18.37 2.03
N ILE A 111 15.77 -17.32 2.02
CA ILE A 111 17.17 -17.42 1.56
C ILE A 111 18.00 -18.35 2.46
N PHE A 112 17.77 -18.32 3.77
CA PHE A 112 18.51 -19.13 4.74
C PHE A 112 17.82 -20.47 5.07
N PHE A 113 16.75 -20.83 4.34
CA PHE A 113 16.00 -22.08 4.51
C PHE A 113 15.61 -22.35 5.98
N LEU A 114 15.20 -21.30 6.71
CA LEU A 114 14.73 -21.46 8.07
C LEU A 114 13.40 -22.23 8.06
N PRO A 115 13.22 -23.28 8.90
CA PRO A 115 12.01 -24.10 8.92
C PRO A 115 10.88 -23.38 9.68
N LEU A 116 10.48 -22.21 9.17
CA LEU A 116 9.36 -21.44 9.70
C LEU A 116 8.05 -21.91 9.06
N ASP A 117 7.00 -21.92 9.86
CA ASP A 117 5.65 -22.21 9.38
C ASP A 117 5.22 -21.16 8.34
N HIS A 118 4.73 -21.61 7.20
CA HIS A 118 4.17 -20.76 6.14
C HIS A 118 3.02 -19.89 6.66
N GLY A 119 2.28 -20.34 7.69
CA GLY A 119 1.27 -19.52 8.36
C GLY A 119 1.87 -18.27 9.02
N ILE A 120 3.05 -18.38 9.63
CA ILE A 120 3.77 -17.26 10.26
C ILE A 120 4.29 -16.29 9.18
N LEU A 121 4.88 -16.82 8.11
CA LEU A 121 5.39 -16.01 7.00
C LEU A 121 4.27 -15.24 6.30
N THR A 122 3.15 -15.90 6.02
CA THR A 122 1.97 -15.27 5.44
C THR A 122 1.38 -14.21 6.38
N GLY A 123 1.30 -14.51 7.67
CA GLY A 123 0.85 -13.55 8.70
C GLY A 123 1.74 -12.31 8.77
N ALA A 124 3.06 -12.47 8.60
CA ALA A 124 4.01 -11.36 8.56
C ALA A 124 3.77 -10.44 7.36
N LEU A 125 3.50 -11.00 6.17
CA LEU A 125 3.19 -10.23 4.96
C LEU A 125 1.84 -9.50 5.07
N ILE A 126 0.83 -10.12 5.67
CA ILE A 126 -0.45 -9.46 5.94
C ILE A 126 -0.25 -8.30 6.92
N LEU A 127 0.60 -8.48 7.94
CA LEU A 127 0.92 -7.44 8.90
C LEU A 127 1.63 -6.25 8.23
N SER A 128 2.57 -6.47 7.30
CA SER A 128 3.20 -5.37 6.57
C SER A 128 2.19 -4.54 5.80
N GLU A 129 1.25 -5.18 5.09
CA GLU A 129 0.20 -4.49 4.35
C GLU A 129 -0.69 -3.61 5.26
N LEU A 130 -1.08 -4.15 6.42
CA LEU A 130 -1.87 -3.41 7.40
C LEU A 130 -1.11 -2.22 7.99
N LEU A 131 0.18 -2.40 8.29
CA LEU A 131 1.04 -1.32 8.79
C LEU A 131 1.22 -0.24 7.74
N PHE A 132 1.47 -0.62 6.48
CA PHE A 132 1.62 0.30 5.36
C PHE A 132 0.35 1.14 5.16
N MET A 133 -0.82 0.50 5.06
CA MET A 133 -2.10 1.19 4.92
C MET A 133 -2.38 2.13 6.10
N THR A 134 -2.12 1.68 7.33
CA THR A 134 -2.28 2.50 8.54
C THR A 134 -1.33 3.70 8.54
N SER A 135 -0.09 3.51 8.09
CA SER A 135 0.90 4.59 7.97
C SER A 135 0.44 5.66 6.99
N MET A 136 -0.11 5.27 5.84
CA MET A 136 -0.62 6.17 4.80
C MET A 136 -1.83 6.97 5.29
N LEU A 137 -2.76 6.34 6.01
CA LEU A 137 -3.89 7.03 6.64
C LEU A 137 -3.43 8.00 7.74
N THR A 138 -2.40 7.61 8.50
CA THR A 138 -1.83 8.41 9.58
C THR A 138 -1.09 9.62 9.02
N LEU A 139 -0.26 9.46 8.00
CA LEU A 139 0.47 10.54 7.33
C LEU A 139 -0.46 11.43 6.49
N GLY A 140 -1.58 10.88 6.03
CA GLY A 140 -2.63 11.60 5.33
C GLY A 140 -2.15 12.31 4.08
N SER A 141 -2.97 13.25 3.61
CA SER A 141 -2.78 13.83 2.28
C SER A 141 -1.60 14.82 2.17
N GLN A 142 -1.11 15.35 3.31
CA GLN A 142 0.09 16.21 3.36
C GLN A 142 1.40 15.44 3.16
N PHE A 143 1.36 14.11 3.22
CA PHE A 143 2.54 13.27 2.97
C PHE A 143 3.10 13.50 1.57
N TRP A 144 2.23 13.42 0.55
CA TRP A 144 2.61 13.57 -0.84
C TRP A 144 3.19 14.94 -1.15
N ASP A 145 2.62 16.00 -0.56
CA ASP A 145 3.15 17.36 -0.70
C ASP A 145 4.62 17.40 -0.22
N ARG A 146 4.92 16.80 0.95
CA ARG A 146 6.28 16.75 1.51
C ARG A 146 7.21 15.82 0.75
N LEU A 147 6.69 14.68 0.26
CA LEU A 147 7.47 13.72 -0.51
C LEU A 147 7.95 14.36 -1.82
N LYS A 148 7.09 15.13 -2.50
CA LYS A 148 7.48 15.87 -3.71
C LYS A 148 8.58 16.88 -3.40
N HIS A 149 8.41 17.67 -2.34
CA HIS A 149 9.40 18.65 -1.90
C HIS A 149 10.75 18.04 -1.48
N LEU A 150 10.82 16.73 -1.21
CA LEU A 150 12.09 16.04 -0.94
C LEU A 150 12.99 15.97 -2.19
N PHE A 151 12.38 15.98 -3.38
CA PHE A 151 13.07 15.89 -4.67
C PHE A 151 13.24 17.26 -5.35
N ASP A 152 12.76 18.34 -4.72
CA ASP A 152 13.01 19.69 -5.22
C ASP A 152 14.51 19.96 -5.13
N TRP A 153 15.14 20.20 -6.27
CA TRP A 153 16.56 20.53 -6.33
C TRP A 153 16.78 21.94 -5.74
N PRO A 154 17.63 22.10 -4.71
CA PRO A 154 17.83 23.40 -4.06
C PRO A 154 18.84 24.31 -4.78
N GLY A 155 19.44 23.88 -5.89
CA GLY A 155 20.45 24.65 -6.62
C GLY A 155 19.86 25.65 -7.61
N ALA A 156 20.63 26.71 -7.89
CA ALA A 156 20.33 27.66 -8.96
C ALA A 156 20.50 26.98 -10.34
N GLU A 157 19.64 27.38 -11.29
CA GLU A 157 19.64 26.95 -12.69
C GLU A 157 21.02 27.03 -13.36
#